data_AF-A0A3S1A3F7-F1
#
_entry.id   AF-A0A3S1A3F7-F1
#
_cell.length_a   1.000
_cell.length_b   1.000
_cell.length_c   1.000
_cell.angle_alpha   90.00
_cell.angle_beta   90.00
_cell.angle_gamma   90.00
#
_symmetry.space_group_name_H-M   'P 1'
#
loop_
_entity.id
_entity.type
_entity.pdbx_description
1 polymer ?
#
loop_
_entity_poly.entity_id
_entity_poly.type
_entity_poly.pdbx_seq_one_letter_code
_entity_poly.pdbx_strand_id
1 'polypeptide(L)'
;MTYSSEEMQQILQKAFVRKQEGEFTQEQIIEIALELGVSSESLQAAEKEWLIQQVEMKKQQISNSKKRKEFKSHLISFIVINGFLILLNLFTSPSYFWAIFPILGWGLGLLLHGIKTYMIES
;
A
#
# COMPACT_ATOMS: atom_id res chain seq x y z
N MET A 1 -20.92 33.13 -10.96
CA MET A 1 -19.73 32.31 -10.65
C MET A 1 -19.78 31.12 -11.59
N THR A 2 -18.75 30.93 -12.41
CA THR A 2 -18.59 29.80 -13.34
C THR A 2 -17.59 28.83 -12.74
N TYR A 3 -17.93 27.55 -12.70
CA TYR A 3 -17.05 26.48 -12.22
C TYR A 3 -16.29 25.89 -13.40
N SER A 4 -15.02 25.55 -13.20
CA SER A 4 -14.26 24.80 -14.20
C SER A 4 -14.83 23.39 -14.37
N SER A 5 -14.53 22.75 -15.50
CA SER A 5 -14.94 21.36 -15.77
C SER A 5 -14.48 20.41 -14.65
N GLU A 6 -13.27 20.63 -14.13
CA GLU A 6 -12.68 19.85 -13.05
C GLU A 6 -13.42 20.04 -11.71
N GLU A 7 -13.75 21.28 -11.36
CA GLU A 7 -14.51 21.58 -10.13
C GLU A 7 -15.95 21.03 -10.19
N MET A 8 -16.60 21.12 -11.36
CA MET A 8 -17.92 20.54 -11.59
C MET A 8 -17.91 19.03 -11.38
N GLN A 9 -16.93 18.33 -11.97
CA GLN A 9 -16.76 16.88 -11.80
C GLN A 9 -16.52 16.50 -10.34
N GLN A 10 -15.65 17.21 -9.62
CA GLN A 10 -15.37 16.93 -8.21
C GLN A 10 -16.58 17.17 -7.30
N ILE A 11 -17.36 18.23 -7.56
CA ILE A 11 -18.58 18.53 -6.80
C ILE A 11 -19.64 17.44 -7.05
N LEU A 12 -19.84 17.04 -8.30
CA LEU A 12 -20.75 15.95 -8.65
C LEU A 12 -20.32 14.64 -8.00
N GLN A 13 -19.04 14.29 -8.07
CA GLN A 13 -18.49 13.10 -7.42
C GLN A 13 -18.76 13.10 -5.91
N LYS A 14 -18.48 14.20 -5.20
CA LYS A 14 -18.77 14.33 -3.77
C LYS A 14 -20.27 14.26 -3.46
N ALA A 15 -21.12 14.77 -4.35
CA ALA A 15 -22.56 14.70 -4.20
C ALA A 15 -23.09 13.26 -4.39
N PHE A 16 -22.58 12.51 -5.37
CA PHE A 16 -22.92 11.09 -5.57
C PHE A 16 -22.52 10.23 -4.38
N VAL A 17 -21.30 10.41 -3.86
CA VAL A 17 -20.81 9.71 -2.65
C VAL A 17 -21.70 9.94 -1.43
N ARG A 18 -22.33 11.13 -1.33
CA ARG A 18 -23.27 11.45 -0.25
C ARG A 18 -24.70 10.97 -0.48
N LYS A 19 -25.09 10.64 -1.71
CA LYS A 19 -26.50 10.39 -2.09
C LYS A 19 -26.79 8.92 -2.40
N GLN A 20 -25.78 8.08 -2.62
CA GLN A 20 -25.99 6.68 -3.03
C GLN A 20 -25.22 5.70 -2.14
N GLU A 21 -25.93 5.20 -1.13
CA GLU A 21 -25.63 3.93 -0.44
C GLU A 21 -26.13 2.70 -1.22
N GLY A 22 -26.59 2.86 -2.47
CA GLY A 22 -27.13 1.76 -3.28
C GLY A 22 -26.13 1.28 -4.33
N GLU A 23 -25.84 -0.02 -4.33
CA GLU A 23 -25.26 -0.69 -5.50
C GLU A 23 -26.22 -0.53 -6.68
N PHE A 24 -25.73 -0.06 -7.81
CA PHE A 24 -26.51 0.00 -9.04
C PHE A 24 -26.47 -1.35 -9.73
N THR A 25 -27.62 -1.82 -10.21
CA THR A 25 -27.64 -3.00 -11.07
C THR A 25 -27.07 -2.65 -12.45
N GLN A 26 -26.59 -3.66 -13.19
CA GLN A 26 -26.02 -3.46 -14.52
C GLN A 26 -27.01 -2.77 -15.47
N GLU A 27 -28.29 -3.07 -15.32
CA GLU A 27 -29.38 -2.52 -16.12
C GLU A 27 -29.55 -1.02 -15.88
N GLN A 28 -29.47 -0.55 -14.62
CA GLN A 28 -29.57 0.86 -14.29
C GLN A 28 -28.40 1.67 -14.86
N ILE A 29 -27.20 1.08 -14.86
CA ILE A 29 -26.01 1.71 -15.43
C ILE A 29 -26.16 1.89 -16.95
N ILE A 30 -26.69 0.86 -17.64
CA ILE A 30 -26.96 0.91 -19.08
C ILE A 30 -28.02 1.96 -19.40
N GLU A 31 -29.11 2.02 -18.63
CA GLU A 31 -30.18 3.00 -18.81
C GLU A 31 -29.66 4.44 -18.72
N ILE A 32 -28.89 4.75 -17.66
CA ILE A 32 -28.28 6.07 -17.46
C ILE A 32 -27.29 6.39 -18.58
N ALA A 33 -26.46 5.43 -19.00
CA ALA A 33 -25.50 5.62 -20.08
C ALA A 33 -26.22 5.97 -21.40
N LEU A 34 -27.33 5.29 -21.70
CA LEU A 34 -28.14 5.57 -22.89
C LEU A 34 -28.78 6.95 -22.84
N GLU A 35 -29.30 7.38 -21.68
CA GLU A 35 -29.84 8.73 -21.48
C GLU A 35 -28.78 9.83 -21.73
N LEU A 36 -27.53 9.55 -21.37
CA LEU A 36 -26.39 10.44 -21.58
C LEU A 36 -25.81 10.35 -23.01
N GLY A 37 -26.38 9.52 -23.89
CA GLY A 37 -25.93 9.33 -25.27
C GLY A 37 -24.69 8.44 -25.40
N VAL A 38 -24.33 7.68 -24.37
CA VAL A 38 -23.23 6.71 -24.37
C VAL A 38 -23.74 5.38 -24.92
N SER A 39 -23.12 4.88 -25.99
CA SER A 39 -23.52 3.61 -26.60
C SER A 39 -23.12 2.42 -25.73
N SER A 40 -23.89 1.32 -25.81
CA SER A 40 -23.60 0.08 -25.08
C SER A 40 -22.18 -0.46 -25.35
N GLU A 41 -21.68 -0.32 -26.58
CA GLU A 41 -20.31 -0.72 -26.94
C GLU A 41 -19.25 0.12 -26.21
N SER A 42 -19.45 1.44 -26.12
CA SER A 42 -18.54 2.32 -25.40
C SER A 42 -18.59 2.08 -23.88
N LEU A 43 -19.76 1.76 -23.34
CA LEU A 43 -19.93 1.38 -21.94
C LEU A 43 -19.23 0.06 -21.62
N GLN A 44 -19.36 -0.96 -22.48
CA GLN A 44 -18.67 -2.24 -22.31
C GLN A 44 -17.15 -2.11 -22.42
N ALA A 45 -16.66 -1.26 -23.33
CA ALA A 45 -15.23 -0.96 -23.42
C ALA A 45 -14.71 -0.31 -22.12
N ALA A 46 -15.45 0.66 -21.58
CA ALA A 46 -15.13 1.31 -20.32
C ALA A 46 -15.21 0.35 -19.12
N GLU A 47 -16.20 -0.54 -19.06
CA GLU A 47 -16.31 -1.58 -18.01
C GLU A 47 -15.13 -2.54 -18.05
N LYS A 48 -14.74 -3.01 -19.26
CA LYS A 48 -13.59 -3.89 -19.44
C LYS A 48 -12.28 -3.22 -19.03
N GLU A 49 -12.09 -1.96 -19.41
CA GLU A 49 -10.92 -1.18 -19.01
C GLU A 49 -10.90 -0.96 -17.49
N TRP A 50 -12.04 -0.60 -16.90
CA TRP A 50 -12.19 -0.45 -15.46
C TRP A 50 -11.89 -1.73 -14.68
N LEU A 51 -12.33 -2.90 -15.16
CA LEU A 51 -12.01 -4.19 -14.55
C LEU A 51 -10.51 -4.47 -14.56
N ILE A 52 -9.84 -4.19 -15.67
CA ILE A 52 -8.38 -4.34 -15.79
C ILE A 52 -7.68 -3.40 -14.80
N GLN A 53 -8.08 -2.14 -14.75
CA GLN A 53 -7.52 -1.15 -13.83
C GLN A 53 -7.77 -1.53 -12.35
N GLN A 54 -8.95 -2.02 -12.00
CA GLN A 54 -9.28 -2.44 -10.62
C GLN A 54 -8.43 -3.63 -10.17
N VAL A 55 -8.20 -4.61 -11.05
CA VAL A 55 -7.32 -5.75 -10.76
C VAL A 55 -5.88 -5.28 -10.53
N GLU A 56 -5.39 -4.35 -11.34
CA GLU A 56 -4.05 -3.78 -11.21
C GLU A 56 -3.90 -2.92 -9.94
N MET A 57 -4.87 -2.06 -9.65
CA MET A 57 -4.91 -1.26 -8.43
C MET A 57 -4.95 -2.13 -7.17
N LYS A 58 -5.79 -3.19 -7.15
CA LYS A 58 -5.82 -4.14 -6.02
C LYS A 58 -4.49 -4.86 -5.85
N LYS A 59 -3.85 -5.31 -6.94
CA LYS A 59 -2.51 -5.92 -6.88
C LYS A 59 -1.48 -4.97 -6.27
N GLN A 60 -1.49 -3.70 -6.68
CA GLN A 60 -0.55 -2.71 -6.19
C GLN A 60 -0.76 -2.39 -4.70
N GLN A 61 -2.02 -2.27 -4.25
CA GLN A 61 -2.35 -2.07 -2.84
C GLN A 61 -1.92 -3.26 -1.95
N ILE A 62 -2.10 -4.49 -2.42
CA ILE A 62 -1.65 -5.70 -1.72
C ILE A 62 -0.11 -5.74 -1.65
N SER A 63 0.59 -5.39 -2.74
CA SER A 63 2.05 -5.33 -2.79
C SER A 63 2.63 -4.31 -1.81
N ASN A 64 2.08 -3.10 -1.78
CA ASN A 64 2.58 -2.01 -0.93
C ASN A 64 2.35 -2.28 0.56
N SER A 65 1.23 -2.90 0.92
CA SER A 65 0.93 -3.25 2.31
C SER A 65 1.75 -4.45 2.81
N LYS A 66 2.12 -5.39 1.93
CA LYS A 66 2.94 -6.57 2.29
C LYS A 66 4.39 -6.21 2.59
N LYS A 67 5.01 -5.35 1.77
CA LYS A 67 6.41 -4.91 1.96
C LYS A 67 6.64 -4.23 3.31
N ARG A 68 5.69 -3.40 3.78
CA ARG A 68 5.78 -2.72 5.08
C ARG A 68 5.68 -3.67 6.28
N LYS A 69 4.90 -4.75 6.15
CA LYS A 69 4.73 -5.75 7.22
C LYS A 69 5.93 -6.67 7.34
N GLU A 70 6.48 -7.13 6.21
CA GLU A 70 7.68 -7.98 6.20
C GLU A 70 8.89 -7.24 6.81
N PHE A 71 9.10 -5.97 6.46
CA PHE A 71 10.17 -5.15 7.03
C PHE A 71 10.05 -5.01 8.56
N LYS A 72 8.85 -4.73 9.08
CA LYS A 72 8.62 -4.64 10.53
C LYS A 72 8.92 -5.95 11.26
N SER A 73 8.54 -7.08 10.66
CA SER A 73 8.82 -8.40 11.24
C SER A 73 10.32 -8.66 11.34
N HIS A 74 11.09 -8.34 10.28
CA HIS A 74 12.54 -8.50 10.29
C HIS A 74 13.23 -7.58 11.30
N LEU A 75 12.76 -6.34 11.45
CA LEU A 75 13.29 -5.39 12.42
C LEU A 75 13.03 -5.83 13.88
N ILE A 76 11.82 -6.31 14.18
CA ILE A 76 11.49 -6.81 15.53
C ILE A 76 12.35 -8.01 15.88
N SER A 77 12.46 -8.99 14.98
CA SER A 77 13.32 -10.15 15.18
C SER A 77 14.79 -9.75 15.41
N PHE A 78 15.29 -8.75 14.68
CA PHE A 78 16.63 -8.22 14.88
C PHE A 78 16.80 -7.61 16.28
N ILE A 79 15.87 -6.76 16.73
CA ILE A 79 15.94 -6.13 18.06
C ILE A 79 15.86 -7.17 19.17
N VAL A 80 14.95 -8.14 19.07
CA VAL A 80 14.76 -9.17 20.10
C VAL A 80 16.00 -10.07 20.23
N ILE A 81 16.55 -10.53 19.11
CA ILE A 81 17.72 -11.42 19.12
C ILE A 81 18.96 -10.68 19.63
N ASN A 82 19.22 -9.46 19.14
CA ASN A 82 20.38 -8.68 19.59
C ASN A 82 20.24 -8.23 21.05
N GLY A 83 19.04 -7.85 21.49
CA GLY A 83 18.77 -7.54 22.90
C GLY A 83 18.99 -8.75 23.81
N PHE A 84 18.54 -9.94 23.38
CA PHE A 84 18.80 -11.19 24.09
C PHE A 84 20.29 -11.52 24.17
N LEU A 85 21.04 -11.36 23.07
CA LEU A 85 22.50 -11.57 23.02
C LEU A 85 23.25 -10.62 23.96
N ILE A 86 22.86 -9.34 24.01
CA ILE A 86 23.46 -8.35 24.92
C ILE A 86 23.18 -8.74 26.37
N LEU A 87 21.93 -9.10 26.70
CA LEU A 87 21.58 -9.58 28.04
C LEU A 87 22.39 -10.83 28.40
N LEU A 88 22.47 -11.82 27.51
CA LEU A 88 23.23 -13.05 27.73
C LEU A 88 24.71 -12.75 27.98
N ASN A 89 25.29 -11.82 27.22
CA ASN A 89 26.66 -11.36 27.41
C ASN A 89 26.88 -10.75 28.81
N LEU A 90 25.96 -9.90 29.27
CA LEU A 90 26.03 -9.30 30.60
C LEU A 90 25.93 -10.34 31.72
N PHE A 91 25.13 -11.40 31.54
CA PHE A 91 24.96 -12.47 32.53
C PHE A 91 26.10 -13.52 32.52
N THR A 92 26.67 -13.83 31.37
CA THR A 92 27.71 -14.88 31.25
C THR A 92 29.13 -14.34 31.36
N SER A 93 29.42 -13.23 30.67
CA SER A 93 30.78 -12.72 30.50
C SER A 93 30.80 -11.19 30.40
N PRO A 94 30.50 -10.45 31.48
CA PRO A 94 30.45 -8.98 31.43
C PRO A 94 31.80 -8.34 31.07
N SER A 95 32.92 -9.02 31.35
CA SER A 95 34.28 -8.56 30.99
C SER A 95 34.66 -8.80 29.53
N TYR A 96 33.90 -9.61 28.76
CA TYR A 96 34.21 -9.92 27.36
C TYR A 96 32.96 -9.82 26.49
N PHE A 97 32.90 -8.76 25.66
CA PHE A 97 31.75 -8.39 24.85
C PHE A 97 31.62 -9.22 23.56
N TRP A 98 31.47 -10.53 23.67
CA TRP A 98 31.38 -11.44 22.52
C TRP A 98 30.11 -11.21 21.67
N ALA A 99 29.07 -10.61 22.22
CA ALA A 99 27.85 -10.23 21.48
C ALA A 99 28.11 -9.23 20.33
N ILE A 100 29.26 -8.54 20.29
CA ILE A 100 29.61 -7.59 19.22
C ILE A 100 29.75 -8.27 17.85
N PHE A 101 30.20 -9.53 17.80
CA PHE A 101 30.43 -10.27 16.56
C PHE A 101 29.11 -10.59 15.81
N PRO A 102 28.07 -11.17 16.44
CA PRO A 102 26.77 -11.34 15.79
C PRO A 102 26.08 -10.00 15.48
N ILE A 103 26.23 -8.99 16.35
CA ILE A 103 25.69 -7.64 16.09
C ILE A 103 26.31 -7.03 14.83
N LEU A 104 27.63 -7.09 14.66
CA LEU A 104 28.30 -6.54 13.48
C LEU A 104 28.04 -7.37 12.23
N GLY A 105 28.06 -8.70 12.33
CA GLY A 105 27.82 -9.59 11.20
C GLY A 105 26.42 -9.43 10.60
N TRP A 106 25.38 -9.42 11.44
CA TRP A 106 23.99 -9.27 10.97
C TRP A 106 23.54 -7.81 10.87
N GLY A 107 24.07 -6.93 11.72
CA GLY A 107 23.74 -5.50 11.74
C GLY A 107 24.20 -4.76 10.49
N LEU A 108 25.37 -5.09 9.92
CA LEU A 108 25.78 -4.52 8.63
C LEU A 108 24.84 -4.90 7.49
N GLY A 109 24.39 -6.15 7.44
CA GLY A 109 23.43 -6.61 6.43
C GLY A 109 22.08 -5.89 6.53
N LEU A 110 21.59 -5.67 7.76
CA LEU A 110 20.36 -4.93 8.01
C LEU A 110 20.49 -3.43 7.69
N LEU A 111 21.63 -2.82 8.00
CA LEU A 111 21.94 -1.42 7.68
C LEU A 111 21.93 -1.19 6.16
N LEU A 112 22.61 -2.05 5.40
CA LEU A 112 22.63 -1.96 3.93
C LEU A 112 21.24 -2.15 3.33
N HIS A 113 20.44 -3.08 3.87
CA HIS A 113 19.06 -3.29 3.44
C HIS A 113 18.16 -2.08 3.78
N GLY A 114 18.29 -1.54 4.99
CA GLY A 114 17.52 -0.39 5.47
C GLY A 114 17.82 0.89 4.71
N ILE A 115 19.09 1.17 4.41
CA ILE A 115 19.48 2.33 3.58
C ILE A 115 18.86 2.20 2.19
N LYS A 116 18.90 1.01 1.57
CA LYS A 116 18.29 0.78 0.26
C LYS A 116 16.78 0.98 0.26
N THR A 117 16.08 0.56 1.31
CA THR A 117 14.63 0.73 1.42
C THR A 117 14.21 2.17 1.71
N TYR A 118 14.99 2.94 2.48
CA TYR A 118 14.63 4.32 2.87
C TYR A 118 15.18 5.40 1.94
N MET A 119 16.35 5.23 1.31
CA MET A 119 16.91 6.22 0.36
C MET A 119 16.34 6.11 -1.05
N ILE A 120 15.73 4.98 -1.43
CA ILE A 120 15.10 4.85 -2.76
C ILE A 120 13.71 5.51 -2.80
N GLU A 121 13.19 5.96 -1.64
CA GLU A 121 11.85 6.53 -1.52
C GLU A 121 11.85 8.02 -1.09
N SER A 122 13.02 8.69 -1.13
CA SER A 122 13.19 10.15 -0.90
C SER A 122 13.68 10.86 -2.16
#